data_AF-A0A1I5DNF0-F1
#
_entry.id   AF-A0A1I5DNF0-F1
#
_cell.length_a   1.000
_cell.length_b   1.000
_cell.length_c   1.000
_cell.angle_alpha   90.00
_cell.angle_beta   90.00
_cell.angle_gamma   90.00
#
_symmetry.space_group_name_H-M   'P 1'
#
loop_
_entity.id
_entity.type
_entity.pdbx_description
1 polymer ?
#
loop_
_entity_poly.entity_id
_entity_poly.type
_entity_poly.pdbx_seq_one_letter_code
_entity_poly.pdbx_strand_id
1 'polypeptide(L)' 'MTYTQLTEIERYQIFSLKEAGFTQRFIATSLNRAPSTISRELNRNRKAQNTVLNRLSLKPQSAAILR' A
#
# COMPACT_ATOMS: atom_id res chain seq x y z
N MET A 1 11.62 -22.93 4.22
CA MET A 1 11.18 -21.52 4.09
C MET A 1 10.14 -21.26 5.17
N THR A 2 10.45 -20.41 6.15
CA THR A 2 9.46 -19.97 7.14
C THR A 2 8.64 -18.85 6.51
N TYR A 3 7.38 -19.12 6.20
CA TYR A 3 6.47 -18.09 5.70
C TYR A 3 6.13 -17.13 6.83
N THR A 4 6.84 -15.99 6.90
CA THR A 4 6.56 -14.96 7.89
C THR A 4 5.52 -14.00 7.34
N GLN A 5 4.31 -14.07 7.87
CA GLN A 5 3.25 -13.10 7.57
C GLN A 5 3.60 -11.72 8.14
N LEU A 6 3.08 -10.67 7.51
CA LEU A 6 3.14 -9.33 8.07
C LEU A 6 2.23 -9.27 9.30
N THR A 7 2.80 -8.80 10.41
CA THR A 7 2.02 -8.45 11.60
C THR A 7 1.08 -7.28 11.27
N GLU A 8 0.06 -7.11 12.09
CA GLU A 8 -0.86 -5.99 11.98
C GLU A 8 -0.16 -4.64 12.07
N ILE A 9 0.81 -4.51 12.99
CA ILE A 9 1.64 -3.31 13.16
C ILE A 9 2.42 -2.99 11.89
N GLU A 10 3.06 -4.00 11.28
CA GLU A 10 3.81 -3.79 10.03
C GLU A 10 2.88 -3.34 8.90
N ARG A 11 1.66 -3.90 8.80
CA ARG A 11 0.68 -3.45 7.80
C ARG A 11 0.33 -1.98 8.02
N TYR A 12 0.04 -1.56 9.25
CA TYR A 12 -0.22 -0.15 9.55
C TYR A 12 0.96 0.75 9.19
N GLN A 13 2.18 0.38 9.56
CA GLN A 13 3.39 1.13 9.23
C GLN A 13 3.59 1.27 7.71
N ILE A 14 3.34 0.21 6.94
CA ILE A 14 3.42 0.24 5.47
C ILE A 14 2.48 1.30 4.90
N PHE A 15 1.22 1.35 5.37
CA PHE A 15 0.24 2.32 4.88
C PHE A 15 0.60 3.75 5.30
N SER A 16 0.89 3.98 6.58
CA SER A 16 1.23 5.32 7.08
C SER A 16 2.48 5.89 6.40
N LEU A 17 3.51 5.08 6.20
CA LEU A 17 4.72 5.52 5.48
C LEU A 17 4.43 5.77 3.99
N LYS A 18 3.55 4.98 3.37
CA LYS A 18 3.18 5.20 1.97
C LYS A 18 2.37 6.48 1.80
N GLU A 19 1.46 6.78 2.72
CA GLU A 19 0.69 8.02 2.77
C GLU A 19 1.59 9.25 3.02
N ALA A 20 2.63 9.10 3.85
CA ALA A 20 3.66 10.12 4.05
C ALA A 20 4.59 10.34 2.84
N GLY A 21 4.38 9.63 1.73
CA GLY A 21 5.12 9.84 0.47
C GLY A 21 6.41 9.04 0.33
N PHE A 22 6.75 8.16 1.27
CA PHE A 22 7.96 7.35 1.18
C PHE A 22 7.90 6.32 0.04
N THR A 23 9.08 5.99 -0.50
CA THR A 23 9.21 4.99 -1.56
C THR A 23 9.05 3.58 -0.99
N GLN A 24 8.56 2.64 -1.80
CA GLN A 24 8.43 1.23 -1.39
C GLN A 24 9.79 0.61 -0.99
N ARG A 25 10.88 1.06 -1.63
CA ARG A 25 12.24 0.58 -1.32
C ARG A 25 12.71 1.05 0.06
N PHE A 26 12.40 2.30 0.40
CA PHE A 26 12.66 2.83 1.74
C PHE A 26 11.89 2.03 2.79
N ILE A 27 10.57 1.86 2.61
CA ILE A 27 9.71 1.12 3.54
C ILE A 27 10.19 -0.33 3.73
N ALA A 28 10.56 -1.00 2.63
CA ALA A 28 11.10 -2.35 2.67
C ALA A 28 12.37 -2.45 3.52
N THR A 29 13.27 -1.48 3.37
CA THR A 29 14.52 -1.42 4.14
C THR A 29 14.24 -1.14 5.63
N SER A 30 13.37 -0.18 5.92
CA SER A 30 13.00 0.20 7.30
C SER A 30 12.33 -0.93 8.09
N LEU A 31 11.54 -1.77 7.43
CA LEU A 31 10.84 -2.90 8.05
C LEU A 31 11.60 -4.23 7.92
N ASN A 32 12.80 -4.22 7.32
CA ASN A 32 13.57 -5.42 7.00
C ASN A 32 12.74 -6.48 6.23
N ARG A 33 11.97 -6.02 5.23
CA ARG A 33 11.13 -6.87 4.39
C ARG A 33 11.54 -6.80 2.92
N ALA A 34 11.19 -7.81 2.15
CA ALA A 34 11.38 -7.78 0.72
C ALA A 34 10.48 -6.70 0.07
N PRO A 35 10.97 -5.94 -0.92
CA PRO A 35 10.14 -4.97 -1.65
C PRO A 35 8.89 -5.59 -2.30
N SER A 36 8.97 -6.86 -2.71
CA SER A 36 7.85 -7.62 -3.26
C SER A 36 6.74 -7.85 -2.21
N THR A 37 7.08 -7.99 -0.93
CA THR A 37 6.13 -8.08 0.18
C THR A 37 5.37 -6.78 0.34
N ILE A 38 6.08 -5.65 0.34
CA ILE A 38 5.47 -4.31 0.44
C ILE A 38 4.52 -4.06 -0.74
N SER A 39 4.97 -4.35 -1.96
CA SER A 39 4.15 -4.19 -3.17
C SER A 39 2.87 -5.02 -3.12
N ARG A 40 2.96 -6.30 -2.70
CA ARG A 40 1.79 -7.17 -2.55
C ARG A 40 0.80 -6.63 -1.53
N GLU A 41 1.30 -6.12 -0.40
CA GLU A 41 0.44 -5.56 0.66
C GLU A 41 -0.29 -4.29 0.21
N LEU A 42 0.43 -3.35 -0.42
CA LEU A 42 -0.18 -2.14 -0.99
C LEU A 42 -1.23 -2.48 -2.06
N ASN A 43 -0.96 -3.49 -2.89
CA ASN A 43 -1.91 -3.94 -3.92
C ASN A 43 -3.15 -4.62 -3.33
N ARG A 44 -3.05 -5.33 -2.20
CA ARG A 44 -4.23 -5.88 -1.50
C ARG A 44 -5.16 -4.76 -1.04
N ASN A 45 -4.61 -3.70 -0.47
CA ASN A 45 -5.40 -2.57 -0.01
C ASN A 45 -6.07 -1.83 -1.18
N ARG A 46 -5.34 -1.62 -2.30
CA ARG A 46 -5.93 -1.01 -3.50
C ARG A 46 -7.11 -1.80 -4.05
N LYS A 47 -7.09 -3.14 -3.97
CA LYS A 47 -8.25 -3.97 -4.37
C LYS A 47 -9.44 -3.75 -3.43
N ALA A 48 -9.21 -3.69 -2.13
CA ALA A 48 -10.26 -3.38 -1.14
C ALA A 48 -10.87 -1.99 -1.38
N GLN A 49 -10.03 -0.97 -1.60
CA GLN A 49 -10.49 0.39 -1.91
C GLN A 49 -11.22 0.45 -3.24
N ASN A 50 -10.73 -0.23 -4.29
CA ASN A 50 -11.44 -0.29 -5.56
C ASN A 50 -12.80 -0.97 -5.40
N THR A 51 -12.91 -2.09 -4.67
CA THR A 51 -14.23 -2.72 -4.43
C THR A 51 -15.21 -1.84 -3.65
N VAL A 52 -14.73 -1.02 -2.70
CA VAL A 52 -15.59 -0.10 -1.94
C VAL A 52 -15.97 1.12 -2.78
N LEU A 53 -15.00 1.76 -3.43
CA LEU A 53 -15.21 2.93 -4.30
C LEU A 53 -16.04 2.60 -5.56
N ASN A 54 -15.88 1.38 -6.10
CA ASN A 54 -16.62 0.91 -7.27
C ASN A 54 -18.08 0.52 -6.93
N ARG A 55 -18.38 0.15 -5.68
CA ARG A 55 -19.77 0.02 -5.19
C ARG A 55 -20.44 1.37 -4.94
N LEU A 56 -19.66 2.42 -4.66
CA LEU A 56 -20.15 3.75 -4.31
C LEU A 56 -20.10 4.75 -5.48
N SER A 57 -19.70 4.34 -6.68
CA SER A 57 -19.62 5.19 -7.90
C SER A 57 -18.88 6.53 -7.73
N LEU A 58 -17.89 6.61 -6.83
CA LEU A 58 -17.01 7.77 -6.74
C LEU A 58 -15.74 7.49 -7.56
N LYS A 59 -15.75 7.86 -8.84
CA LYS A 59 -14.51 7.97 -9.63
C LYS A 59 -13.62 9.02 -8.95
N PRO A 60 -12.35 8.73 -8.59
CA PRO A 60 -11.45 9.80 -8.18
C PRO A 60 -11.20 10.71 -9.39
N GLN A 61 -11.79 11.91 -9.39
CA GLN A 61 -11.66 12.92 -10.44
C GLN A 61 -10.30 13.67 -10.41
N SER A 62 -9.25 13.09 -9.85
CA SER A 62 -7.99 13.83 -9.67
C SER A 62 -6.79 12.99 -10.09
N ALA A 63 -6.62 12.90 -11.41
CA ALA A 63 -5.31 12.66 -12.02
C ALA A 63 -5.16 13.44 -13.35
N ALA A 64 -5.81 14.59 -13.44
CA ALA A 64 -5.58 15.59 -14.49
C ALA A 64 -5.36 16.93 -13.80
N ILE A 65 -4.13 17.17 -13.34
CA ILE A 65 -3.42 18.45 -13.27
C ILE A 65 -2.03 18.08 -12.74
N LEU A 66 -1.10 17.93 -13.67
CA LEU A 66 0.26 18.47 -13.59
C LEU A 66 0.72 18.52 -15.05
N ARG A 67 0.86 19.75 -15.52
CA ARG A 67 1.46 20.11 -16.82
C ARG A 67 2.92 19.70 -16.84
#